data_AF-A0AB73HHT5-F1
#
_entry.id   AF-A0AB73HHT5-F1
#
_cell.length_a   1.000
_cell.length_b   1.000
_cell.length_c   1.000
_cell.angle_alpha   90.00
_cell.angle_beta   90.00
_cell.angle_gamma   90.00
#
_symmetry.space_group_name_H-M   'P 1'
#
loop_
_entity.id
_entity.type
_entity.pdbx_description
1 polymer ?
#
loop_
_entity_poly.entity_id
_entity_poly.type
_entity_poly.pdbx_seq_one_letter_code
_entity_poly.pdbx_strand_id
1 'polypeptide(L)'
;QTDFERKVSQRGRKSSLTKNLKHLIEEKIQVQKWSPEQVAHVVGIAYKTVYNWIDQGWLDVQLPDLPDHGIRRHRAKEKRGTFS
;
A
#
# COMPACT_ATOMS: atom_id res chain seq x y z
N GLN A 1 0.41 -13.78 -15.80
CA GLN A 1 -0.03 -12.76 -14.84
C GLN A 1 -1.10 -13.26 -13.85
N THR A 2 -1.59 -14.50 -13.97
CA THR A 2 -2.76 -15.07 -13.26
C THR A 2 -2.47 -15.93 -12.01
N ASP A 3 -1.20 -16.23 -11.71
CA ASP A 3 -0.85 -17.14 -10.60
C ASP A 3 -0.79 -16.43 -9.22
N PHE A 4 -0.57 -15.11 -9.22
CA PHE A 4 -0.44 -14.31 -8.00
C PHE A 4 -1.79 -14.08 -7.31
N GLU A 5 -2.85 -13.82 -8.09
CA GLU A 5 -4.22 -13.63 -7.58
C GLU A 5 -4.72 -14.86 -6.80
N ARG A 6 -4.36 -16.06 -7.27
CA ARG A 6 -4.78 -17.33 -6.67
C ARG A 6 -4.15 -17.60 -5.30
N LYS A 7 -2.90 -17.16 -5.08
CA LYS A 7 -2.17 -17.37 -3.81
C LYS A 7 -2.48 -16.32 -2.74
N VAL A 8 -2.92 -15.12 -3.14
CA VAL A 8 -3.30 -14.04 -2.20
C VAL A 8 -4.70 -14.26 -1.62
N SER A 9 -5.62 -14.82 -2.41
CA SER A 9 -7.02 -15.07 -2.01
C SER A 9 -7.19 -16.00 -0.80
N GLN A 10 -6.18 -16.85 -0.51
CA GLN A 10 -6.27 -17.92 0.51
C GLN A 10 -5.47 -17.66 1.80
N ARG A 11 -4.94 -16.44 2.04
CA ARG A 11 -4.15 -16.15 3.25
C ARG A 11 -4.91 -15.33 4.30
N GLY A 12 -5.12 -15.92 5.48
CA GLY A 12 -5.34 -15.21 6.76
C GLY A 12 -6.73 -14.60 6.99
N ARG A 13 -6.87 -13.87 8.12
CA ARG A 13 -8.10 -13.26 8.65
C ARG A 13 -8.81 -12.43 7.57
N LYS A 14 -10.15 -12.54 7.50
CA LYS A 14 -10.99 -11.88 6.48
C LYS A 14 -10.58 -10.41 6.28
N SER A 15 -10.49 -10.01 5.02
CA SER A 15 -10.00 -8.71 4.56
C SER A 15 -10.62 -7.54 5.33
N SER A 16 -9.82 -6.78 6.09
CA SER A 16 -10.24 -5.51 6.72
C SER A 16 -10.56 -4.40 5.71
N LEU A 17 -10.32 -4.60 4.41
CA LEU A 17 -10.62 -3.64 3.38
C LEU A 17 -12.12 -3.68 3.02
N THR A 18 -12.90 -2.79 3.63
CA THR A 18 -14.30 -2.57 3.25
C THR A 18 -14.39 -1.65 2.03
N LYS A 19 -15.51 -1.68 1.29
CA LYS A 19 -15.72 -0.80 0.12
C LYS A 19 -15.58 0.69 0.47
N ASN A 20 -16.15 1.10 1.61
CA ASN A 20 -16.07 2.48 2.09
C ASN A 20 -14.62 2.86 2.43
N LEU A 21 -13.87 1.95 3.04
CA LEU A 21 -12.47 2.19 3.37
C LEU A 21 -11.60 2.30 2.12
N LYS A 22 -11.82 1.42 1.15
CA LYS A 22 -11.17 1.48 -0.15
C LYS A 22 -11.40 2.85 -0.82
N HIS A 23 -12.66 3.26 -0.93
CA HIS A 23 -13.01 4.52 -1.58
C HIS A 23 -12.40 5.74 -0.86
N LEU A 24 -12.41 5.74 0.48
CA LEU A 24 -11.78 6.80 1.27
C LEU A 24 -10.27 6.90 1.02
N ILE A 25 -9.57 5.76 0.95
CA ILE A 25 -8.13 5.73 0.68
C ILE A 25 -7.84 6.25 -0.74
N GLU A 26 -8.59 5.78 -1.73
CA GLU A 26 -8.45 6.19 -3.14
C GLU A 26 -8.69 7.68 -3.30
N GLU A 27 -9.78 8.21 -2.76
CA GLU A 27 -10.11 9.64 -2.81
C GLU A 27 -9.01 10.50 -2.17
N LYS A 28 -8.53 10.12 -0.98
CA LYS A 28 -7.48 10.87 -0.29
C LYS A 28 -6.16 10.89 -1.06
N ILE A 29 -5.78 9.78 -1.69
CA ILE A 29 -4.54 9.71 -2.46
C ILE A 29 -4.70 10.41 -3.81
N GLN A 30 -5.76 10.14 -4.57
CA GLN A 30 -5.93 10.64 -5.93
C GLN A 30 -6.33 12.12 -5.96
N VAL A 31 -7.31 12.50 -5.13
CA VAL A 31 -7.88 13.86 -5.10
C VAL A 31 -7.05 14.78 -4.22
N GLN A 32 -6.78 14.36 -2.99
CA GLN A 32 -6.08 15.23 -2.02
C GLN A 32 -4.56 15.11 -2.10
N LYS A 33 -4.04 14.21 -2.94
CA LYS A 33 -2.60 13.96 -3.12
C LYS A 33 -1.89 13.66 -1.79
N TRP A 34 -2.58 12.96 -0.88
CA TRP A 34 -1.99 12.51 0.38
C TRP A 34 -1.07 11.31 0.15
N SER A 35 -0.01 11.22 0.95
CA SER A 35 0.84 10.03 1.00
C SER A 35 0.12 8.85 1.67
N PRO A 36 0.46 7.59 1.31
CA PRO A 36 -0.12 6.40 1.95
C PRO A 36 0.03 6.40 3.48
N GLU A 37 1.11 6.97 4.00
CA GLU A 37 1.35 7.14 5.43
C GLU A 37 0.36 8.10 6.09
N GLN A 38 0.04 9.23 5.45
CA GLN A 38 -0.95 10.18 5.97
C GLN A 38 -2.34 9.56 6.02
N VAL A 39 -2.74 8.87 4.95
CA VAL A 39 -4.03 8.18 4.90
C VAL A 39 -4.10 7.07 5.95
N ALA A 40 -3.04 6.28 6.09
CA ALA A 40 -2.96 5.23 7.10
C ALA A 40 -3.10 5.78 8.53
N HIS A 41 -2.50 6.94 8.81
CA HIS A 41 -2.63 7.61 10.10
C HIS A 41 -4.07 8.03 10.39
N VAL A 42 -4.77 8.64 9.42
CA VAL A 42 -6.16 9.08 9.58
C VAL A 42 -7.14 7.91 9.70
N VAL A 43 -6.87 6.83 8.97
CA VAL A 43 -7.68 5.60 9.01
C VAL A 43 -7.37 4.75 10.24
N GLY A 44 -6.23 4.96 10.90
CA GLY A 44 -5.80 4.17 12.07
C GLY A 44 -5.30 2.77 11.71
N ILE A 45 -4.70 2.60 10.52
CA ILE A 45 -4.09 1.33 10.07
C ILE A 45 -2.58 1.48 9.89
N ALA A 46 -1.87 0.36 9.85
CA ALA A 46 -0.45 0.39 9.51
C ALA A 46 -0.25 0.85 8.05
N TYR A 47 0.65 1.79 7.80
CA TYR A 47 0.95 2.28 6.44
C TYR A 47 1.40 1.17 5.49
N LYS A 48 2.10 0.15 6.01
CA LYS A 48 2.52 -1.03 5.25
C LYS A 48 1.31 -1.81 4.68
N THR A 49 0.17 -1.77 5.35
CA THR A 49 -1.08 -2.36 4.87
C THR A 49 -1.60 -1.64 3.62
N VAL A 50 -1.52 -0.30 3.58
CA VAL A 50 -1.90 0.48 2.38
C VAL A 50 -1.00 0.12 1.21
N TYR A 51 0.33 0.07 1.42
CA TYR A 51 1.26 -0.37 0.38
C TYR A 51 1.00 -1.81 -0.09
N ASN A 52 0.68 -2.74 0.82
CA ASN A 52 0.33 -4.10 0.44
C ASN A 52 -0.94 -4.15 -0.41
N TRP A 53 -1.95 -3.33 -0.11
CA TRP A 53 -3.17 -3.27 -0.93
C TRP A 53 -2.93 -2.67 -2.32
N ILE A 54 -2.03 -1.70 -2.43
CA ILE A 54 -1.57 -1.15 -3.72
C ILE A 54 -0.84 -2.24 -4.52
N ASP A 55 0.13 -2.93 -3.90
CA ASP A 55 0.95 -4.00 -4.52
C ASP A 55 0.08 -5.20 -4.96
N GLN A 56 -0.99 -5.49 -4.21
CA GLN A 56 -1.98 -6.53 -4.53
C GLN A 56 -3.04 -6.09 -5.55
N GLY A 57 -3.06 -4.82 -5.99
CA GLY A 57 -4.07 -4.30 -6.91
C GLY A 57 -5.48 -4.20 -6.31
N TRP A 58 -5.60 -4.13 -4.97
CA TRP A 58 -6.89 -3.98 -4.29
C TRP A 58 -7.40 -2.54 -4.33
N LEU A 59 -6.49 -1.58 -4.44
CA LEU A 59 -6.75 -0.16 -4.64
C LEU A 59 -6.48 0.20 -6.09
N ASP A 60 -7.30 1.07 -6.67
CA ASP A 60 -7.12 1.66 -8.00
C ASP A 60 -6.10 2.81 -7.95
N VAL A 61 -4.99 2.58 -7.25
CA VAL A 61 -3.89 3.51 -7.09
C VAL A 61 -2.63 2.74 -7.43
N GLN A 62 -1.80 3.32 -8.29
CA GLN A 62 -0.52 2.75 -8.68
C GLN A 62 0.60 3.40 -7.85
N LEU A 63 1.64 2.63 -7.50
CA LEU A 63 2.86 3.17 -6.87
C LEU A 63 3.44 4.43 -7.55
N PRO A 64 3.53 4.51 -8.90
CA PRO A 64 3.99 5.72 -9.58
C PRO A 64 3.04 6.93 -9.45
N ASP A 65 1.77 6.73 -9.13
CA ASP A 65 0.78 7.80 -8.95
C ASP A 65 0.85 8.43 -7.54
N LEU A 66 1.60 7.81 -6.64
CA LEU A 66 1.82 8.35 -5.30
C LEU A 66 2.64 9.63 -5.36
N PRO A 67 2.31 10.65 -4.54
CA PRO A 67 2.97 11.96 -4.56
C PRO A 67 4.49 11.91 -4.28
N ASP A 68 4.95 10.86 -3.59
CA ASP A 68 6.37 10.63 -3.27
C ASP A 68 6.96 9.45 -4.07
N HIS A 69 6.26 8.94 -5.09
CA HIS A 69 6.64 7.76 -5.91
C HIS A 69 7.09 6.50 -5.11
N GLY A 70 6.66 6.37 -3.85
CA GLY A 70 7.15 5.31 -2.97
C GLY A 70 8.64 5.44 -2.59
N ILE A 71 9.25 6.62 -2.72
CA ILE A 71 10.63 6.93 -2.28
C ILE A 71 10.84 6.50 -0.83
N ARG A 72 9.84 6.71 0.03
CA ARG A 72 9.87 6.30 1.44
C ARG A 72 9.93 4.79 1.63
N ARG A 73 9.29 3.99 0.75
CA ARG A 73 9.45 2.51 0.72
C ARG A 73 10.87 2.12 0.34
N HIS A 74 11.50 2.85 -0.59
CA HIS A 74 12.86 2.55 -1.06
C HIS A 74 13.96 2.93 -0.05
N ARG A 75 13.67 3.86 0.89
CA ARG A 75 14.64 4.35 1.87
C ARG A 75 15.09 3.29 2.89
N ALA A 76 14.44 2.12 2.95
CA ALA A 76 14.83 1.00 3.81
C ALA A 76 15.85 0.02 3.18
N LYS A 77 16.81 0.49 2.37
CA LYS A 77 17.99 -0.34 2.04
C LYS A 77 18.93 -0.37 3.24
N GLU A 78 18.84 -1.44 4.03
CA GLU A 78 19.78 -1.75 5.12
C GLU A 78 21.21 -1.81 4.57
N LYS A 79 22.11 -0.95 5.08
CA LYS A 79 23.53 -0.87 4.70
C LYS A 79 24.45 -1.66 5.65
N ARG A 80 23.93 -2.63 6.40
CA ARG A 80 24.76 -3.41 7.34
C ARG A 80 25.33 -4.64 6.64
N GLY A 81 26.64 -4.63 6.41
CA GLY A 81 27.42 -5.87 6.28
C GLY A 81 27.93 -6.25 4.88
N THR A 82 28.26 -5.31 3.99
CA THR A 82 29.17 -5.65 2.89
C THR A 82 30.58 -5.73 3.45
N PHE A 83 30.95 -6.89 3.99
CA PHE A 83 32.34 -7.22 4.24
C PHE A 83 32.90 -7.73 2.90
N SER A 84 33.87 -7.00 2.36
CA SER A 84 34.75 -7.46 1.26
C SER A 84 35.84 -8.38 1.79
#